data_AF-A0A355ASE7-F1
#
_entry.id   AF-A0A355ASE7-F1
#
_cell.length_a   1.000
_cell.length_b   1.000
_cell.length_c   1.000
_cell.angle_alpha   90.00
_cell.angle_beta   90.00
_cell.angle_gamma   90.00
#
_symmetry.space_group_name_H-M   'P 1'
#
loop_
_entity.id
_entity.type
_entity.pdbx_description
1 polymer ?
#
loop_
_entity_poly.entity_id
_entity_poly.type
_entity_poly.pdbx_seq_one_letter_code
_entity_poly.pdbx_strand_id
1 'polypeptide(L)'
;MERPRADILERILDRKREQISELRGTTSQSALDRLVASQEPPRGFIDALSTRASQGSAAVIAEIKKASPSQGVIRADFDPTS
;
A
#
# COMPACT_ATOMS: atom_id res chain seq x y z
N MET A 1 20.70 -6.56 -18.34
CA MET A 1 21.60 -6.05 -17.28
C MET A 1 20.75 -5.80 -16.05
N GLU A 2 20.95 -6.59 -15.00
CA GLU A 2 20.22 -6.50 -13.74
C GLU A 2 20.60 -5.17 -13.06
N ARG A 3 19.61 -4.34 -12.72
CA ARG A 3 19.84 -3.02 -12.13
C ARG A 3 19.90 -3.14 -10.61
N PRO A 4 20.85 -2.45 -9.93
CA PRO A 4 20.98 -2.54 -8.49
C PRO A 4 19.71 -2.05 -7.77
N ARG A 5 19.30 -2.76 -6.71
CA ARG A 5 18.06 -2.50 -5.94
C ARG A 5 17.97 -1.08 -5.37
N ALA A 6 19.12 -0.45 -5.08
CA ALA A 6 19.21 0.92 -4.60
C ALA A 6 18.64 1.93 -5.62
N ASP A 7 18.97 1.78 -6.92
CA ASP A 7 18.46 2.63 -8.01
C ASP A 7 16.93 2.55 -8.14
N ILE A 8 16.36 1.34 -7.98
CA ILE A 8 14.90 1.17 -8.06
C ILE A 8 14.19 1.86 -6.89
N LEU A 9 14.71 1.77 -5.67
CA LEU A 9 14.10 2.41 -4.51
C LEU A 9 14.17 3.94 -4.63
N GLU A 10 15.31 4.49 -5.03
CA GLU A 10 15.47 5.94 -5.26
C GLU A 10 14.45 6.45 -6.27
N ARG A 11 14.30 5.76 -7.41
CA ARG A 11 13.28 6.11 -8.41
C ARG A 11 11.85 6.02 -7.89
N ILE A 12 11.54 5.04 -7.05
CA ILE A 12 10.22 4.95 -6.40
C ILE A 12 10.00 6.17 -5.50
N LEU A 13 10.99 6.56 -4.72
CA LEU A 13 10.91 7.71 -3.82
C LEU A 13 10.75 9.02 -4.59
N ASP A 14 11.53 9.23 -5.65
CA ASP A 14 11.44 10.44 -6.48
C ASP A 14 10.07 10.58 -7.12
N ARG A 15 9.56 9.50 -7.74
CA ARG A 15 8.19 9.53 -8.30
C ARG A 15 7.15 9.78 -7.22
N LYS A 16 7.32 9.23 -6.01
CA LYS A 16 6.36 9.47 -4.92
C LYS A 16 6.36 10.92 -4.44
N ARG A 17 7.51 11.59 -4.41
CA ARG A 17 7.59 13.02 -4.07
C ARG A 17 6.83 13.88 -5.09
N GLU A 18 7.03 13.62 -6.38
CA GLU A 18 6.27 14.28 -7.45
C GLU A 18 4.76 14.07 -7.28
N GLN A 19 4.33 12.83 -7.08
CA GLN A 19 2.91 12.51 -6.88
C GLN A 19 2.31 13.20 -5.65
N ILE A 20 3.04 13.28 -4.54
CA ILE A 20 2.58 14.00 -3.35
C ILE A 20 2.44 15.49 -3.64
N SER A 21 3.38 16.09 -4.38
CA SER A 21 3.29 17.49 -4.79
C SER A 21 2.07 17.75 -5.68
N GLU A 22 1.85 16.90 -6.69
CA GLU A 22 0.68 16.94 -7.57
C GLU A 22 -0.63 16.86 -6.77
N LEU A 23 -0.75 15.88 -5.85
CA LEU A 23 -1.96 15.67 -5.04
C LEU A 23 -2.22 16.79 -4.03
N ARG A 24 -1.17 17.38 -3.45
CA ARG A 24 -1.30 18.55 -2.57
C ARG A 24 -1.81 19.78 -3.32
N GLY A 25 -1.54 19.87 -4.62
CA GLY A 25 -2.08 20.93 -5.49
C GLY A 25 -3.59 20.78 -5.74
N THR A 26 -4.13 19.55 -5.71
CA THR A 26 -5.54 19.27 -6.01
C THR A 26 -6.42 19.06 -4.77
N THR A 27 -5.82 18.61 -3.66
CA THR A 27 -6.54 18.27 -2.43
C THR A 27 -5.95 19.05 -1.26
N SER A 28 -6.73 19.99 -0.72
CA SER A 28 -6.30 20.75 0.47
C SER A 28 -6.24 19.86 1.71
N GLN A 29 -5.39 20.24 2.66
CA GLN A 29 -5.29 19.54 3.95
C GLN A 29 -6.66 19.46 4.66
N SER A 30 -7.42 20.56 4.68
CA SER A 30 -8.74 20.60 5.33
C SER A 30 -9.77 19.69 4.65
N ALA A 31 -9.69 19.53 3.32
CA ALA A 31 -10.54 18.57 2.61
C ALA A 31 -10.16 17.13 2.96
N LEU A 32 -8.86 16.84 3.04
CA LEU A 32 -8.34 15.54 3.46
C LEU A 32 -8.76 15.21 4.90
N ASP A 33 -8.64 16.16 5.83
CA ASP A 33 -9.02 15.97 7.23
C ASP A 33 -10.52 15.65 7.37
N ARG A 34 -11.39 16.31 6.59
CA ARG A 34 -12.82 15.99 6.54
C ARG A 34 -13.09 14.58 5.99
N LEU A 35 -12.37 14.19 4.94
CA LEU A 35 -12.49 12.84 4.37
C LEU A 35 -12.12 11.78 5.42
N VAL A 36 -10.99 11.98 6.12
CA VAL A 36 -10.53 11.10 7.20
C VAL A 36 -11.55 11.02 8.32
N ALA A 37 -12.10 12.15 8.77
CA ALA A 37 -13.11 12.19 9.83
C ALA A 37 -14.42 11.48 9.46
N SER A 38 -14.72 11.36 8.16
CA SER A 38 -15.92 10.66 7.66
C SER A 38 -15.72 9.15 7.43
N GLN A 39 -14.50 8.62 7.59
CA GLN A 39 -14.24 7.19 7.42
C GLN A 39 -14.75 6.37 8.60
N GLU A 40 -15.01 5.08 8.36
CA GLU A 40 -15.25 4.11 9.42
C GLU A 40 -14.01 3.97 10.33
N PRO A 41 -14.20 3.59 11.62
CA PRO A 41 -13.10 3.33 12.52
C PRO A 41 -12.12 2.27 11.96
N PRO A 42 -10.81 2.37 12.26
CA PRO A 42 -9.84 1.35 11.88
C PRO A 42 -10.23 -0.04 12.41
N ARG A 43 -10.04 -1.07 11.59
CA ARG A 43 -10.48 -2.46 11.88
C ARG A 43 -9.58 -3.24 12.86
N GLY A 44 -8.53 -2.65 13.41
CA GLY A 44 -7.62 -3.33 14.35
C GLY A 44 -6.62 -4.29 13.69
N PHE A 45 -5.80 -3.79 12.75
CA PHE A 45 -4.84 -4.62 11.99
C PHE A 45 -3.87 -5.43 12.87
N ILE A 46 -3.29 -4.80 13.90
CA ILE A 46 -2.34 -5.45 14.82
C ILE A 46 -3.05 -6.47 15.70
N ASP A 47 -4.25 -6.13 16.18
CA ASP A 47 -5.03 -6.99 17.07
C ASP A 47 -5.38 -8.30 16.38
N ALA A 48 -5.84 -8.24 15.12
CA ALA A 48 -6.16 -9.42 14.32
C ALA A 48 -4.96 -10.38 14.17
N LEU A 49 -3.76 -9.84 13.92
CA LEU A 49 -2.54 -10.64 13.81
C LEU A 49 -2.14 -11.23 15.16
N SER A 50 -2.19 -10.42 16.21
CA SER A 50 -1.78 -10.79 17.57
C SER A 50 -2.68 -11.86 18.16
N THR A 51 -4.00 -11.77 17.96
CA THR A 51 -4.97 -12.78 18.38
C THR A 51 -4.74 -14.12 17.68
N ARG A 52 -4.46 -14.13 16.38
CA ARG A 52 -4.17 -15.38 15.64
C ARG A 52 -2.87 -16.02 16.15
N ALA A 53 -1.82 -15.20 16.31
CA ALA A 53 -0.53 -15.66 16.79
C ALA A 53 -0.60 -16.22 18.22
N SER A 54 -1.33 -15.56 19.13
CA SER A 54 -1.48 -16.03 20.52
C SER A 54 -2.25 -17.34 20.65
N GLN A 55 -3.11 -17.65 19.67
CA GLN A 55 -3.82 -18.93 19.56
C GLN A 55 -2.98 -20.03 18.89
N GLY A 56 -1.69 -19.79 18.61
CA GLY A 56 -0.81 -20.74 17.91
C GLY A 56 -1.18 -20.93 16.43
N SER A 57 -2.02 -20.06 15.87
CA SER A 57 -2.41 -20.10 14.46
C SER A 57 -1.55 -19.16 13.61
N ALA A 58 -1.43 -19.45 12.31
CA ALA A 58 -0.74 -18.56 11.38
C ALA A 58 -1.48 -17.22 11.24
N ALA A 59 -0.76 -16.12 11.43
CA ALA A 59 -1.23 -14.76 11.21
C ALA A 59 -0.75 -14.27 9.83
N VAL A 60 -1.62 -14.36 8.82
CA VAL A 60 -1.25 -14.08 7.43
C VAL A 60 -1.76 -12.71 6.99
N ILE A 61 -0.86 -11.88 6.46
CA ILE A 61 -1.20 -10.68 5.69
C ILE A 61 -1.20 -11.08 4.22
N ALA A 62 -2.38 -11.21 3.62
CA ALA A 62 -2.50 -11.51 2.21
C ALA A 62 -2.33 -10.23 1.37
N GLU A 63 -1.29 -10.18 0.53
CA GLU A 63 -1.05 -9.05 -0.38
C GLU A 63 -1.78 -9.26 -1.72
N ILE A 64 -2.61 -8.31 -2.11
CA ILE A 64 -3.22 -8.26 -3.45
C ILE A 64 -2.29 -7.47 -4.37
N LYS A 65 -1.58 -8.16 -5.29
CA LYS A 65 -0.53 -7.54 -6.14
C LYS A 65 -0.67 -7.88 -7.63
N LYS A 66 -0.74 -6.85 -8.47
CA LYS A 66 -0.80 -7.00 -9.94
C LYS A 66 0.57 -7.29 -10.57
N ALA A 67 1.60 -6.56 -10.15
CA ALA A 67 2.93 -6.61 -10.74
C ALA A 67 4.01 -6.21 -9.72
N SER A 68 5.28 -6.52 -10.00
CA SER A 68 6.43 -6.03 -9.24
C SER A 68 7.62 -5.72 -10.16
N PRO A 69 8.54 -4.83 -9.76
CA PRO A 69 9.75 -4.58 -10.55
C PRO A 69 10.61 -5.82 -10.80
N SER A 70 10.61 -6.79 -9.86
CA SER A 70 11.43 -8.00 -9.95
C SER A 70 10.77 -9.17 -10.66
N GLN A 71 9.43 -9.17 -10.82
CA GLN A 71 8.68 -10.30 -11.40
C GLN A 71 7.81 -9.88 -12.59
N GLY A 72 7.77 -8.60 -12.96
CA GLY A 72 6.89 -8.12 -14.02
C GLY A 72 5.41 -8.25 -13.60
N VAL A 73 4.54 -8.55 -14.56
CA VAL A 73 3.11 -8.79 -14.31
C VAL A 73 2.96 -10.15 -13.61
N ILE A 74 2.40 -10.15 -12.41
CA ILE A 74 2.14 -11.35 -11.60
C ILE A 74 0.75 -11.90 -11.94
N ARG A 75 -0.24 -11.02 -12.08
CA ARG A 75 -1.61 -11.38 -12.43
C ARG A 75 -2.14 -10.43 -13.50
N ALA A 76 -2.31 -10.96 -14.72
CA ALA A 76 -2.78 -10.18 -15.87
C ALA A 76 -4.27 -9.82 -15.73
N ASP A 77 -5.09 -10.81 -15.40
CA ASP A 77 -6.50 -10.64 -15.06
C ASP A 77 -6.66 -10.30 -13.57
N PHE A 78 -6.66 -9.01 -13.27
CA PHE A 78 -6.54 -8.46 -11.92
C PHE A 78 -7.85 -7.82 -11.45
N ASP A 79 -8.63 -8.58 -10.68
CA ASP A 79 -9.81 -8.12 -9.94
C ASP A 79 -9.50 -8.11 -8.43
N PRO A 80 -9.42 -6.94 -7.77
CA PRO A 80 -9.14 -6.83 -6.34
C PRO A 80 -10.41 -6.92 -5.46
N THR A 81 -11.61 -6.99 -6.04
CA THR A 81 -12.89 -6.85 -5.33
C THR A 81 -13.73 -8.12 -5.27
N SER A 82 -13.58 -9.01 -6.24
CA SER A 82 -14.25 -10.31 -6.31
C SER A 82 -13.80 -11.29 -5.23
#